data_AF-A0A7C3TZL8-F1
#
_entry.id   AF-A0A7C3TZL8-F1
#
_cell.length_a   1.000
_cell.length_b   1.000
_cell.length_c   1.000
_cell.angle_alpha   90.00
_cell.angle_beta   90.00
_cell.angle_gamma   90.00
#
_symmetry.space_group_name_H-M   'P 1'
#
loop_
_entity.id
_entity.type
_entity.pdbx_description
1 polymer ?
#
loop_
_entity_poly.entity_id
_entity_poly.type
_entity_poly.pdbx_seq_one_letter_code
_entity_poly.pdbx_strand_id
1 'polypeptide(L)'
;MDWKTLLTTFVTIFLAELGDKTQLATFAFSAESTSRLAVFIGSAMALVLTSLLGVLFGSVVHRLVPPQAIKIGAGSLFILLGLWMLIFSGNKS
;
A
#
# COMPACT_ATOMS: atom_id res chain seq x y z
N MET A 1 -27.35 12.15 6.93
CA MET A 1 -26.26 11.50 6.16
C MET A 1 -26.95 10.47 5.27
N ASP A 2 -27.02 10.73 3.98
CA ASP A 2 -27.81 9.91 3.05
C ASP A 2 -27.24 8.49 2.96
N TRP A 3 -28.08 7.49 3.25
CA TRP A 3 -27.74 6.07 3.18
C TRP A 3 -27.21 5.67 1.80
N LYS A 4 -27.69 6.37 0.75
CA LYS A 4 -27.20 6.24 -0.62
C LYS A 4 -25.72 6.60 -0.75
N THR A 5 -25.27 7.66 -0.09
CA THR A 5 -23.87 8.12 -0.14
C THR A 5 -22.94 7.14 0.57
N LEU A 6 -23.38 6.56 1.69
CA LEU A 6 -22.62 5.50 2.37
C LEU A 6 -22.44 4.28 1.47
N LEU A 7 -23.52 3.82 0.83
CA LEU A 7 -23.47 2.68 -0.07
C LEU A 7 -22.59 2.94 -1.30
N THR A 8 -22.70 4.10 -1.94
CA THR A 8 -21.88 4.41 -3.12
C THR A 8 -20.42 4.57 -2.75
N THR A 9 -20.09 5.31 -1.68
CA THR A 9 -18.70 5.46 -1.23
C THR A 9 -18.12 4.12 -0.78
N PHE A 10 -18.89 3.28 -0.07
CA PHE A 10 -18.46 1.93 0.32
C PHE A 10 -18.17 1.08 -0.91
N VAL A 11 -19.10 0.97 -1.87
CA VAL A 11 -18.92 0.13 -3.06
C VAL A 11 -17.76 0.62 -3.92
N THR A 12 -17.60 1.94 -4.09
CA THR A 12 -16.50 2.51 -4.87
C THR A 12 -15.14 2.24 -4.21
N ILE A 13 -15.02 2.47 -2.90
CA ILE A 13 -13.75 2.19 -2.18
C ILE A 13 -13.50 0.69 -2.12
N PHE A 14 -14.53 -0.10 -1.83
CA PHE A 14 -14.44 -1.56 -1.79
C PHE A 14 -13.94 -2.09 -3.13
N LEU A 15 -14.54 -1.72 -4.25
CA LEU A 15 -14.08 -2.14 -5.59
C LEU A 15 -12.68 -1.61 -5.94
N ALA A 16 -12.31 -0.41 -5.49
CA ALA A 16 -10.97 0.14 -5.71
C ALA A 16 -9.89 -0.63 -4.93
N GLU A 17 -10.24 -1.14 -3.75
CA GLU A 17 -9.34 -1.91 -2.86
C GLU A 17 -9.42 -3.42 -3.13
N LEU A 18 -10.47 -3.92 -3.79
CA LEU A 18 -10.66 -5.35 -4.06
C LEU A 18 -9.72 -5.80 -5.16
N GLY A 19 -8.78 -6.68 -4.82
CA GLY A 19 -7.77 -7.14 -5.75
C GLY A 19 -6.48 -6.32 -5.74
N ASP A 20 -6.27 -5.49 -4.71
CA ASP A 20 -4.93 -4.97 -4.44
C ASP A 20 -3.93 -6.14 -4.30
N LYS A 21 -2.70 -5.92 -4.78
CA LYS A 21 -1.66 -6.96 -4.90
C LYS A 21 -1.41 -7.67 -3.58
N THR A 22 -1.62 -6.97 -2.46
CA THR A 22 -1.50 -7.48 -1.10
C THR A 22 -2.56 -8.54 -0.78
N GLN A 23 -3.80 -8.37 -1.26
CA GLN A 23 -4.90 -9.34 -1.05
C GLN A 23 -4.69 -10.61 -1.89
N LEU A 24 -4.25 -10.47 -3.14
CA LEU A 24 -3.93 -11.62 -4.00
C LEU A 24 -2.69 -12.38 -3.51
N ALA A 25 -1.66 -11.69 -3.03
CA ALA A 25 -0.50 -12.32 -2.40
C ALA A 25 -0.90 -13.09 -1.13
N THR A 26 -1.76 -12.52 -0.30
CA THR A 26 -2.28 -13.18 0.91
C THR A 26 -3.12 -14.41 0.56
N PHE A 27 -3.96 -14.33 -0.49
CA PHE A 27 -4.75 -15.44 -0.98
C PHE A 27 -3.89 -16.57 -1.54
N ALA A 28 -2.86 -16.24 -2.34
CA ALA A 28 -1.91 -17.21 -2.88
C ALA A 28 -1.10 -17.90 -1.77
N PHE A 29 -0.54 -17.13 -0.81
CA PHE A 29 0.15 -17.71 0.34
C PHE A 29 -0.78 -18.58 1.21
N SER A 30 -2.03 -18.15 1.40
CA SER A 30 -3.06 -18.93 2.12
C SER A 30 -3.46 -20.22 1.38
N ALA A 31 -3.38 -20.24 0.06
CA ALA A 31 -3.71 -21.40 -0.77
C ALA A 31 -2.55 -22.40 -0.87
N GLU A 32 -1.31 -21.93 -0.81
CA GLU A 32 -0.10 -22.74 -1.03
C GLU A 32 0.53 -23.27 0.28
N SER A 33 0.26 -22.65 1.43
CA SER A 33 0.82 -23.06 2.73
C SER A 33 -0.13 -23.95 3.55
N THR A 34 0.36 -25.11 4.00
CA THR A 34 -0.32 -26.07 4.89
C THR A 34 -0.78 -25.49 6.25
N SER A 35 -0.37 -24.24 6.58
CA SER A 35 -0.84 -23.51 7.77
C SER A 35 -1.19 -22.05 7.43
N ARG A 36 -2.48 -21.78 7.21
CA ARG A 36 -3.05 -20.41 7.07
C ARG A 36 -2.64 -19.46 8.20
N LEU A 37 -2.47 -19.99 9.41
CA LEU A 37 -2.07 -19.23 10.59
C LEU A 37 -0.61 -18.76 10.52
N ALA A 38 0.31 -19.57 9.97
CA ALA A 38 1.71 -19.20 9.84
C ALA A 38 1.90 -18.03 8.86
N VAL A 39 1.18 -18.07 7.73
CA VAL A 39 1.17 -16.96 6.75
C VAL A 39 0.60 -15.69 7.36
N PHE A 40 -0.55 -15.80 8.06
CA PHE A 40 -1.18 -14.65 8.71
C PHE A 40 -0.28 -14.01 9.76
N ILE A 41 0.33 -14.80 10.63
CA ILE A 41 1.23 -14.30 11.67
C ILE A 41 2.49 -13.70 11.03
N GLY A 42 3.06 -14.37 10.03
CA GLY A 42 4.25 -13.89 9.33
C GLY A 42 4.01 -12.55 8.64
N SER A 43 2.90 -12.40 7.90
CA SER A 43 2.56 -11.15 7.21
C SER A 43 2.19 -10.04 8.20
N ALA A 44 1.44 -10.35 9.26
CA ALA A 44 1.10 -9.39 10.31
C ALA A 44 2.37 -8.88 11.03
N MET A 45 3.29 -9.78 11.40
CA MET A 45 4.54 -9.39 12.03
C MET A 45 5.43 -8.58 11.10
N ALA A 46 5.54 -8.97 9.82
CA ALA A 46 6.29 -8.22 8.83
C ALA A 46 5.74 -6.79 8.66
N LEU A 47 4.42 -6.64 8.61
CA LEU A 47 3.76 -5.33 8.51
C LEU A 47 4.05 -4.46 9.74
N VAL A 48 3.89 -5.02 10.94
CA VAL A 48 4.15 -4.31 12.20
C VAL A 48 5.61 -3.87 12.29
N LEU A 49 6.55 -4.77 12.01
CA LEU A 49 7.98 -4.45 12.06
C LEU A 49 8.37 -3.39 11.04
N THR A 50 7.90 -3.53 9.80
CA THR A 50 8.22 -2.57 8.74
C THR A 50 7.62 -1.19 9.04
N SER A 51 6.39 -1.16 9.57
CA SER A 51 5.73 0.09 9.97
C SER A 51 6.44 0.73 11.16
N LEU A 52 6.83 -0.05 12.17
CA LEU A 52 7.55 0.44 13.33
C LEU A 52 8.91 1.05 12.93
N LEU A 53 9.68 0.33 12.10
CA LEU A 53 10.93 0.86 11.56
C LEU A 53 10.66 2.12 10.73
N GLY A 54 9.66 2.10 9.85
CA GLY A 54 9.28 3.25 9.03
C GLY A 54 8.91 4.48 9.84
N VAL A 55 8.19 4.33 10.95
CA VAL A 55 7.83 5.43 11.86
C VAL A 55 9.04 5.90 12.66
N LEU A 56 9.88 5.00 13.15
CA LEU A 56 11.10 5.37 13.88
C LEU A 56 12.04 6.19 12.98
N PHE A 57 12.38 5.68 11.80
CA PHE A 57 13.21 6.39 10.82
C PHE A 57 12.51 7.66 10.31
N GLY A 58 11.22 7.57 9.98
CA GLY A 58 10.41 8.70 9.52
C GLY A 58 10.33 9.84 10.54
N SER A 59 10.26 9.53 11.83
CA SER A 59 10.23 10.53 12.91
C SER A 59 11.56 11.28 13.05
N VAL A 60 12.69 10.58 12.86
CA VAL A 60 14.03 11.19 12.85
C VAL A 60 14.20 12.07 11.62
N VAL A 61 13.79 11.59 10.45
CA VAL A 61 13.84 12.35 9.20
C VAL A 61 12.93 13.58 9.26
N HIS A 62 11.74 13.47 9.84
CA HIS A 62 10.82 14.60 10.01
C HIS A 62 11.37 15.70 10.94
N ARG A 63 12.30 15.35 11.84
CA ARG A 63 12.99 16.33 12.70
C ARG A 63 14.09 17.10 11.96
N LEU A 64 14.68 16.50 10.94
CA LEU A 64 15.79 17.07 10.15
C LEU A 64 15.31 17.73 8.85
N VAL A 65 14.17 17.29 8.30
CA VAL A 65 13.68 17.67 6.98
C VAL A 65 12.34 18.41 7.10
N PRO A 66 12.20 19.60 6.51
CA PRO A 66 10.95 20.35 6.52
C PRO A 66 9.79 19.52 5.92
N PRO A 67 8.56 19.62 6.46
CA PRO A 67 7.40 18.89 5.96
C PRO A 67 7.10 19.16 4.47
N GLN A 68 7.45 20.37 4.00
CA GLN A 68 7.31 20.77 2.61
C GLN A 68 8.24 19.98 1.68
N ALA A 69 9.48 19.71 2.09
CA ALA A 69 10.43 18.93 1.31
C ALA A 69 10.00 17.46 1.21
N ILE A 70 9.43 16.90 2.29
CA ILE A 70 8.85 15.55 2.28
C ILE A 70 7.65 15.47 1.31
N LYS A 71 6.76 16.47 1.33
CA LYS A 71 5.61 16.53 0.40
C LYS A 71 6.05 16.62 -1.06
N ILE A 72 7.00 17.51 -1.37
CA ILE A 72 7.50 17.68 -2.73
C ILE A 72 8.21 16.40 -3.19
N GLY A 73 9.06 15.82 -2.33
CA GLY A 73 9.75 14.56 -2.63
C GLY A 73 8.79 13.40 -2.90
N ALA A 74 7.77 13.22 -2.05
CA ALA A 74 6.75 12.18 -2.24
C ALA A 74 5.93 12.40 -3.53
N GLY A 75 5.55 13.65 -3.82
CA GLY A 75 4.84 14.00 -5.06
C GLY A 75 5.68 13.77 -6.31
N SER A 76 6.95 14.19 -6.31
CA SER A 76 7.87 13.93 -7.42
C SER A 76 8.11 12.43 -7.62
N LEU A 77 8.30 11.66 -6.54
CA LEU A 77 8.45 10.21 -6.62
C LEU A 77 7.19 9.55 -7.19
N PHE A 78 6.01 10.00 -6.79
CA PHE A 78 4.74 9.51 -7.31
C PHE A 78 4.60 9.76 -8.82
N ILE A 79 4.95 10.95 -9.29
CA ILE A 79 4.96 11.27 -10.72
C ILE A 79 5.97 10.40 -11.47
N LEU A 80 7.18 10.24 -10.94
CA LEU A 80 8.22 9.42 -11.56
C LEU A 80 7.80 7.95 -11.66
N LEU A 81 7.25 7.38 -10.59
CA LEU A 81 6.74 6.00 -10.59
C LEU A 81 5.54 5.85 -11.53
N GLY A 82 4.64 6.84 -11.59
CA GLY A 82 3.53 6.86 -12.54
C GLY A 82 4.01 6.87 -13.99
N LEU A 83 4.99 7.72 -14.32
CA LEU A 83 5.60 7.77 -15.65
C LEU A 83 6.35 6.49 -15.99
N TRP A 84 7.13 5.95 -15.04
CA TRP A 84 7.80 4.67 -15.21
C TRP A 84 6.77 3.57 -15.51
N MET A 85 5.72 3.46 -14.70
CA MET A 85 4.69 2.46 -14.89
C MET A 85 3.99 2.62 -16.24
N LEU A 86 3.74 3.85 -16.69
CA LEU A 86 3.15 4.11 -18.01
C LEU A 86 4.08 3.66 -19.15
N ILE A 87 5.36 4.03 -19.09
CA ILE A 87 6.36 3.67 -20.12
C ILE A 87 6.64 2.15 -20.12
N PHE A 88 6.83 1.55 -18.95
CA PHE A 88 7.18 0.14 -18.80
C PHE A 88 5.98 -0.79 -19.02
N SER A 89 4.77 -0.40 -18.57
CA SER A 89 3.55 -1.15 -18.88
C SER A 89 3.15 -0.99 -20.35
N GLY A 90 3.47 0.15 -20.98
CA GLY A 90 3.27 0.37 -22.42
C GLY A 90 4.24 -0.42 -23.32
N ASN A 91 5.30 -0.99 -22.76
CA ASN A 91 6.31 -1.76 -23.49
C ASN A 91 6.13 -3.30 -23.38
N LYS A 92 4.95 -3.74 -22.94
CA LYS A 92 4.48 -5.12 -23.18
C LYS A 92 3.53 -5.09 -24.38
N SER A 93 4.11 -4.94 -25.58
CA SER A 93 3.47 -5.38 -26.83
C SER A 93 4.06 -6.70 -27.26
#